data_AF-A0A6J2KSN3-F1
#
_entry.id   AF-A0A6J2KSN3-F1
#
_cell.length_a   1.000
_cell.length_b   1.000
_cell.length_c   1.000
_cell.angle_alpha   90.00
_cell.angle_beta   90.00
_cell.angle_gamma   90.00
#
_symmetry.space_group_name_H-M   'P 1'
#
loop_
_entity.id
_entity.type
_entity.pdbx_description
1 polymer ?
#
loop_
_entity_poly.entity_id
_entity_poly.type
_entity_poly.pdbx_seq_one_letter_code
_entity_poly.pdbx_strand_id
1 'polypeptide(L)'
;MESKGSQNVLSNLLNAPIAPITEDGVVYIAIKGSLHANDSSVFGLGEEEIKALTKKYPGSGVVVNGVSIKANVLDAINSLAQLGYKVVTTTGDTEITWTMQREL
;
A
#
# COMPACT_ATOMS: atom_id res chain seq x y z
N MET A 1 -25.71 -40.54 7.56
CA MET A 1 -24.26 -40.31 7.48
C MET A 1 -24.05 -39.26 6.40
N GLU A 2 -24.27 -37.98 6.71
CA GLU A 2 -24.00 -36.86 5.80
C GLU A 2 -23.62 -35.62 6.64
N SER A 3 -22.70 -34.83 6.08
CA SER A 3 -21.66 -34.05 6.76
C SER A 3 -22.08 -32.68 7.26
N LYS A 4 -21.70 -32.32 8.49
CA LYS A 4 -21.61 -30.92 8.95
C LYS A 4 -20.32 -30.30 8.41
N GLY A 5 -20.40 -29.17 7.71
CA GLY A 5 -19.21 -28.39 7.39
C GLY A 5 -19.45 -27.10 6.63
N SER A 6 -19.05 -25.99 7.25
CA SER A 6 -18.55 -24.78 6.57
C SER A 6 -19.52 -23.68 6.11
N GLN A 7 -20.28 -23.06 7.03
CA GLN A 7 -20.97 -21.79 6.72
C GLN A 7 -20.75 -20.60 7.68
N ASN A 8 -19.81 -20.63 8.63
CA ASN A 8 -19.77 -19.57 9.66
C ASN A 8 -18.44 -18.83 9.90
N VAL A 9 -17.52 -18.82 8.93
CA VAL A 9 -16.24 -18.11 9.12
C VAL A 9 -16.22 -16.68 8.54
N LEU A 10 -17.06 -16.37 7.54
CA LEU A 10 -17.05 -15.06 6.86
C LEU A 10 -17.94 -14.01 7.54
N SER A 11 -19.03 -14.42 8.19
CA SER A 11 -20.01 -13.51 8.81
C SER A 11 -19.48 -12.78 10.04
N ASN A 12 -18.48 -13.32 10.74
CA ASN A 12 -17.94 -12.71 11.95
C ASN A 12 -16.85 -11.65 11.71
N LEU A 13 -16.32 -11.53 10.49
CA LEU A 13 -15.33 -10.48 10.16
C LEU A 13 -15.98 -9.13 9.82
N LEU A 14 -17.27 -9.12 9.49
CA LEU A 14 -18.02 -7.92 9.08
C LEU A 14 -18.67 -7.17 10.26
N ASN A 15 -18.69 -7.78 11.46
CA ASN A 15 -19.37 -7.25 12.65
C ASN A 15 -18.43 -7.00 13.84
N ALA A 16 -17.11 -7.14 13.65
CA ALA A 16 -16.17 -6.67 14.66
C ALA A 16 -16.27 -5.13 14.71
N PRO A 17 -16.39 -4.51 15.91
CA PRO A 17 -16.21 -3.07 16.01
C PRO A 17 -14.84 -2.76 15.40
N ILE A 18 -14.81 -1.91 14.38
CA ILE A 18 -13.56 -1.33 13.89
C ILE A 18 -13.00 -0.64 15.11
N ALA A 19 -12.00 -1.27 15.75
CA ALA A 19 -11.32 -0.65 16.86
C ALA A 19 -10.87 0.73 16.37
N PRO A 20 -11.10 1.80 17.13
CA PRO A 20 -10.46 3.07 16.80
C PRO A 20 -8.98 2.76 16.65
N ILE A 21 -8.42 3.07 15.48
CA ILE A 21 -6.99 2.95 15.25
C ILE A 21 -6.36 3.79 16.36
N THR A 22 -5.83 3.11 17.36
CA THR A 22 -5.13 3.73 18.48
C THR A 22 -4.03 4.59 17.90
N GLU A 23 -3.73 5.73 18.53
CA GLU A 23 -2.59 6.58 18.16
C GLU A 23 -1.25 5.82 18.18
N ASP A 24 -1.22 4.60 18.74
CA ASP A 24 -0.22 3.54 18.49
C ASP A 24 -0.72 2.58 17.39
N GLY A 25 -0.61 2.98 16.12
CA GLY A 25 -1.14 2.21 14.99
C GLY A 25 -0.08 1.93 13.92
N VAL A 26 -0.18 0.77 13.27
CA VAL A 26 0.68 0.42 12.13
C VAL A 26 -0.12 0.63 10.84
N VAL A 27 0.42 1.41 9.91
CA VAL A 27 -0.14 1.56 8.56
C VAL A 27 0.71 0.86 7.52
N TYR A 28 0.04 0.23 6.56
CA TYR A 28 0.65 -0.47 5.45
C TYR A 28 0.27 0.16 4.12
N ILE A 29 1.25 0.24 3.24
CA ILE A 29 1.06 0.60 1.84
C ILE A 29 1.69 -0.46 0.95
N ALA A 30 1.28 -0.50 -0.31
CA ALA A 30 1.93 -1.30 -1.33
C ALA A 30 2.43 -0.38 -2.44
N ILE A 31 3.68 -0.53 -2.84
CA ILE A 31 4.18 0.02 -4.09
C ILE A 31 4.43 -1.12 -5.07
N LYS A 32 3.93 -0.98 -6.28
CA LYS A 32 4.08 -1.94 -7.38
C LYS A 32 4.80 -1.27 -8.54
N GLY A 33 5.79 -1.93 -9.11
CA GLY A 33 6.54 -1.39 -10.25
C GLY A 33 7.64 -2.35 -10.72
N SER A 34 8.51 -1.86 -11.59
CA SER A 34 9.67 -2.61 -12.07
C SER A 34 10.94 -1.79 -11.90
N LEU A 35 12.07 -2.44 -11.63
CA LEU A 35 13.38 -1.79 -11.61
C LEU A 35 13.81 -1.30 -13.01
N HIS A 36 13.17 -1.78 -14.07
CA HIS A 36 13.44 -1.40 -15.46
C HIS A 36 12.47 -0.34 -16.00
N ALA A 37 11.46 0.06 -15.21
CA ALA A 37 10.46 1.04 -15.61
C ALA A 37 10.70 2.41 -14.95
N ASN A 38 10.19 3.47 -15.58
CA ASN A 38 10.19 4.83 -15.04
C ASN A 38 8.82 5.23 -14.48
N ASP A 39 8.01 4.25 -14.11
CA ASP A 39 6.80 4.45 -13.36
C ASP A 39 6.52 3.32 -12.38
N SER A 40 5.71 3.66 -11.38
CA SER A 40 5.23 2.75 -10.35
C SER A 40 3.83 3.18 -9.91
N SER A 41 3.16 2.34 -9.13
CA SER A 41 1.87 2.66 -8.52
C SER A 41 1.90 2.38 -7.03
N VAL A 42 1.40 3.32 -6.23
CA VAL A 42 1.33 3.20 -4.78
C VAL A 42 -0.12 3.14 -4.32
N PHE A 43 -0.42 2.25 -3.40
CA PHE A 43 -1.77 1.96 -2.89
C PHE A 43 -1.78 2.12 -1.38
N GLY A 44 -2.88 2.66 -0.83
CA GLY A 44 -3.09 2.83 0.62
C GLY A 44 -2.55 4.14 1.23
N LEU A 45 -2.10 5.09 0.41
CA LEU A 45 -1.67 6.41 0.89
C LEU A 45 -2.85 7.30 1.32
N GLY A 46 -2.63 8.14 2.32
CA GLY A 46 -3.55 9.22 2.71
C GLY A 46 -3.44 10.45 1.80
N GLU A 47 -4.44 11.32 1.83
CA GLU A 47 -4.56 12.47 0.91
C GLU A 47 -3.35 13.41 0.92
N GLU A 48 -2.79 13.72 2.11
CA GLU A 48 -1.62 14.59 2.24
C GLU A 48 -0.35 13.95 1.66
N GLU A 49 -0.19 12.64 1.80
CA GLU A 49 0.95 11.90 1.23
C GLU A 49 0.84 11.86 -0.30
N ILE A 50 -0.37 11.61 -0.82
CA ILE A 50 -0.68 11.67 -2.26
C ILE A 50 -0.32 13.05 -2.81
N LYS A 51 -0.74 14.12 -2.13
CA LYS A 51 -0.47 15.50 -2.54
C LYS A 51 1.02 15.81 -2.51
N ALA A 52 1.75 15.35 -1.49
CA ALA A 52 3.19 15.53 -1.39
C ALA A 52 3.95 14.81 -2.53
N LEU A 53 3.59 13.55 -2.82
CA LEU A 53 4.22 12.76 -3.88
C LEU A 53 3.89 13.29 -5.27
N THR A 54 2.63 13.63 -5.55
CA THR A 54 2.22 14.20 -6.86
C THR A 54 2.87 15.55 -7.14
N LYS A 55 3.12 16.36 -6.10
CA LYS A 55 3.93 17.59 -6.22
C LYS A 55 5.40 17.30 -6.49
N LYS A 56 5.98 16.28 -5.85
CA LYS A 56 7.39 15.88 -6.04
C LYS A 56 7.65 15.29 -7.42
N TYR A 57 6.67 14.57 -7.97
CA TYR A 57 6.77 13.86 -9.25
C TYR A 57 5.72 14.36 -10.25
N PRO A 58 6.00 15.44 -11.01
CA PRO A 58 5.07 15.98 -11.99
C PRO A 58 4.59 14.92 -13.00
N GLY A 59 3.30 14.93 -13.32
CA GLY A 59 2.67 13.93 -14.20
C GLY A 59 2.21 12.66 -13.48
N SER A 60 2.49 12.54 -12.18
CA SER A 60 1.88 11.54 -11.30
C SER A 60 0.43 11.91 -11.00
N GLY A 61 -0.41 10.92 -10.71
CA GLY A 61 -1.84 11.15 -10.49
C GLY A 61 -2.58 9.94 -9.97
N VAL A 62 -3.81 10.17 -9.53
CA VAL A 62 -4.69 9.13 -8.99
C VAL A 62 -5.04 8.12 -10.08
N VAL A 63 -4.94 6.84 -9.74
CA VAL A 63 -5.42 5.69 -10.52
C VAL A 63 -6.44 4.91 -9.68
N VAL A 64 -7.01 3.85 -10.24
CA VAL A 64 -7.95 3.00 -9.49
C VAL A 64 -7.27 2.47 -8.22
N ASN A 65 -7.81 2.87 -7.07
CA ASN A 65 -7.36 2.50 -5.72
C ASN A 65 -5.93 2.93 -5.33
N GLY A 66 -5.29 3.81 -6.09
CA GLY A 66 -3.90 4.20 -5.82
C GLY A 66 -3.46 5.46 -6.57
N VAL A 67 -2.15 5.64 -6.66
CA VAL A 67 -1.51 6.77 -7.34
C VAL A 67 -0.40 6.24 -8.22
N SER A 68 -0.44 6.56 -9.51
CA SER A 68 0.69 6.33 -10.41
C SER A 68 1.75 7.39 -10.17
N ILE A 69 2.98 6.96 -9.94
CA ILE A 69 4.15 7.80 -9.74
C ILE A 69 5.01 7.73 -11.00
N LYS A 70 5.27 8.89 -11.62
CA LYS A 70 6.12 9.04 -12.81
C LYS A 70 7.59 9.23 -12.44
N ALA A 71 8.13 8.20 -11.79
CA ALA A 71 9.54 8.06 -11.48
C ALA A 71 9.89 6.57 -11.39
N ASN A 72 11.19 6.25 -11.44
CA ASN A 72 11.63 4.89 -11.16
C ASN A 72 11.20 4.48 -9.73
N VAL A 73 11.02 3.18 -9.54
CA VAL A 73 10.45 2.66 -8.29
C VAL A 73 11.37 2.88 -7.07
N LEU A 74 12.69 2.97 -7.27
CA LEU A 74 13.64 3.20 -6.19
C LEU A 74 13.52 4.63 -5.62
N ASP A 75 13.32 5.62 -6.48
CA ASP A 75 13.09 7.01 -6.08
C ASP A 75 11.76 7.13 -5.31
N ALA A 76 10.72 6.44 -5.77
CA ALA A 76 9.44 6.37 -5.08
C ALA A 76 9.59 5.73 -3.69
N ILE A 77 10.28 4.58 -3.58
CA ILE A 77 10.59 3.93 -2.29
C ILE A 77 11.37 4.88 -1.38
N ASN A 78 12.38 5.59 -1.89
CA ASN A 78 13.16 6.54 -1.10
C ASN A 78 12.29 7.69 -0.57
N SER A 79 11.36 8.20 -1.38
CA SER A 79 10.41 9.22 -0.93
C SER A 79 9.44 8.70 0.12
N LEU A 80 8.94 7.46 -0.03
CA LEU A 80 8.11 6.82 0.98
C LEU A 80 8.90 6.58 2.28
N ALA A 81 10.18 6.25 2.19
CA ALA A 81 11.06 6.14 3.35
C ALA A 81 11.25 7.47 4.09
N GLN A 82 11.31 8.60 3.38
CA GLN A 82 11.32 9.94 4.00
C GLN A 82 10.01 10.25 4.74
N LEU A 83 8.90 9.62 4.36
CA LEU A 83 7.62 9.70 5.07
C LEU A 83 7.51 8.72 6.25
N GLY A 84 8.56 7.93 6.52
CA GLY A 84 8.63 6.99 7.63
C GLY A 84 8.28 5.54 7.27
N TYR A 85 7.97 5.24 6.01
CA TYR A 85 7.68 3.87 5.59
C TYR A 85 8.95 3.03 5.43
N LYS A 86 8.90 1.75 5.82
CA LYS A 86 9.98 0.78 5.67
C LYS A 86 9.48 -0.42 4.87
N VAL A 87 10.28 -0.94 3.95
CA VAL A 87 9.94 -2.19 3.23
C VAL A 87 9.93 -3.35 4.24
N VAL A 88 8.83 -4.10 4.28
CA VAL A 88 8.67 -5.27 5.18
C VAL A 88 8.63 -6.58 4.43
N THR A 89 8.15 -6.58 3.19
CA THR A 89 8.17 -7.76 2.32
C THR A 89 8.13 -7.37 0.85
N THR A 90 8.61 -8.27 0.00
CA THR A 90 8.65 -8.11 -1.45
C THR A 90 8.16 -9.39 -2.12
N THR A 91 7.45 -9.24 -3.23
CA THR A 91 6.98 -10.37 -4.05
C THR A 91 6.86 -9.97 -5.51
N GLY A 92 7.01 -10.92 -6.42
CA GLY A 92 6.98 -10.70 -7.86
C GLY A 92 8.31 -10.99 -8.55
N ASP A 93 8.29 -10.91 -9.88
CA ASP A 93 9.45 -11.19 -10.75
C ASP A 93 9.72 -9.99 -11.67
N THR A 94 8.99 -9.87 -12.78
CA THR A 94 9.13 -8.73 -13.71
C THR A 94 8.50 -7.44 -13.14
N GLU A 95 7.34 -7.59 -12.52
CA GLU A 95 6.66 -6.54 -11.77
C GLU A 95 6.63 -6.96 -10.31
N ILE A 96 7.23 -6.13 -9.46
CA ILE A 96 7.49 -6.42 -8.07
C ILE A 96 6.56 -5.53 -7.24
N THR A 97 6.01 -6.11 -6.19
CA THR A 97 5.28 -5.39 -5.15
C THR A 97 6.11 -5.37 -3.89
N TRP A 98 6.38 -4.17 -3.37
CA TRP A 98 6.97 -3.95 -2.06
C TRP A 98 5.88 -3.50 -1.11
N THR A 99 5.62 -4.28 -0.07
CA THR A 99 4.78 -3.85 1.04
C THR A 99 5.64 -3.02 1.98
N MET A 100 5.17 -1.83 2.33
CA MET A 100 5.86 -0.94 3.25
C MET A 100 4.99 -0.64 4.47
N GLN A 101 5.63 -0.43 5.61
CA GLN A 101 5.01 -0.22 6.91
C GLN A 101 5.51 1.08 7.55
N ARG A 102 4.62 1.84 8.18
CA ARG A 102 4.94 3.00 9.02
C ARG A 102 4.20 2.88 10.35
N GLU A 103 4.88 3.25 11.43
CA GLU A 103 4.25 3.49 12.73
C GLU A 103 3.60 4.89 12.70
N LEU A 104 2.39 5.02 13.24
CA LEU A 104 1.65 6.29 13.34
C LEU A 104 2.16 7.17 14.49
#